data_AF-A0A8T4IJR0-F1
#
_entry.id   AF-A0A8T4IJR0-F1
#
_cell.length_a   1.000
_cell.length_b   1.000
_cell.length_c   1.000
_cell.angle_alpha   90.00
_cell.angle_beta   90.00
_cell.angle_gamma   90.00
#
_symmetry.space_group_name_H-M   'P 1'
#
loop_
_entity.id
_entity.type
_entity.pdbx_description
1 polymer ?
#
loop_
_entity_poly.entity_id
_entity_poly.type
_entity_poly.pdbx_seq_one_letter_code
_entity_poly.pdbx_strand_id
1 'polypeptide(L)'
;MTQFAVDTPLQALGHEPFLQVTWRDPHTLARGFVVIDQLVTGIATGGLRMRPGCTLDEVGELAREMTLKMGAFGLPVGGAKGGIDFDPADPRADEVRERFLQGVLPLLERFWVTAGDLGTQQEQLDRSFARIGLGETSFHAAVVRSPVEAEVRDRVRRAFATRTDGLKLSELVGGFGVAEAALAALEHHGTPAGSARAVVQGFGAMGGSTALYLARAGVRITGITDAQGLILNTSRGLDVERMLAARSTGGVVDRSALRDDDIECPGDEWLGQDVDVLVPAAVSYTITADNCDRIRAGLVVEAANVPTTPEAERLLLERGVTVVPDFIANTGAAAGAWWVILGEVVSPAGACGRLSSEIRPLVRGLMSRAESTGTSVRSAGVRFARENSQRMIDECGGAVAFRDLFPATPQERRFPVDGAEPTGGSACAGPGGGTAHLGERAQAAALPLGDGSPLPPSGPATATGAEEAAPGPGRQPAAAYPAYWPGPAEAGTASDPF
;
A
#
# COMPACT_ATOMS: atom_id res chain seq x y z
N MET A 1 13.67 -28.32 -15.46
CA MET A 1 12.70 -27.30 -15.06
C MET A 1 13.41 -26.35 -14.13
N THR A 2 13.65 -25.12 -14.58
CA THR A 2 14.19 -24.05 -13.73
C THR A 2 13.03 -23.54 -12.88
N GLN A 3 13.13 -23.56 -11.55
CA GLN A 3 12.10 -22.95 -10.70
C GLN A 3 12.23 -21.43 -10.79
N PHE A 4 11.26 -20.78 -11.43
CA PHE A 4 11.13 -19.34 -11.40
C PHE A 4 10.55 -18.94 -10.04
N ALA A 5 11.39 -18.42 -9.15
CA ALA A 5 10.94 -17.89 -7.86
C ALA A 5 10.41 -16.46 -8.05
N VAL A 6 9.15 -16.25 -7.70
CA VAL A 6 8.55 -14.92 -7.53
C VAL A 6 8.46 -14.68 -6.02
N ASP A 7 9.32 -13.81 -5.49
CA ASP A 7 9.32 -13.45 -4.07
C ASP A 7 8.09 -12.61 -3.73
N THR A 8 7.47 -12.86 -2.56
CA THR A 8 6.45 -11.95 -2.04
C THR A 8 7.07 -10.58 -1.71
N PRO A 9 6.32 -9.46 -1.75
CA PRO A 9 6.85 -8.16 -1.33
C PRO A 9 7.48 -8.19 0.08
N LEU A 10 6.94 -9.00 1.00
CA LEU A 10 7.49 -9.22 2.33
C LEU A 10 8.88 -9.88 2.32
N GLN A 11 9.13 -10.82 1.41
CA GLN A 11 10.44 -11.46 1.24
C GLN A 11 11.44 -10.56 0.49
N ALA A 12 10.94 -9.73 -0.42
CA ALA A 12 11.75 -9.10 -1.47
C ALA A 12 12.71 -7.98 -1.01
N LEU A 13 12.38 -7.23 0.05
CA LEU A 13 13.27 -6.16 0.57
C LEU A 13 14.25 -6.61 1.67
N GLY A 14 14.11 -7.81 2.21
CA GLY A 14 15.07 -8.41 3.15
C GLY A 14 15.26 -7.69 4.49
N HIS A 15 14.31 -6.87 4.93
CA HIS A 15 14.33 -6.18 6.23
C HIS A 15 12.97 -6.26 6.95
N GLU A 16 12.96 -6.06 8.26
CA GLU A 16 11.74 -5.89 9.06
C GLU A 16 11.27 -4.43 9.02
N PRO A 17 9.94 -4.16 9.06
CA PRO A 17 9.41 -2.79 9.06
C PRO A 17 9.98 -1.93 10.20
N PHE A 18 10.39 -0.70 9.90
CA PHE A 18 10.96 0.25 10.86
C PHE A 18 10.07 0.50 12.09
N LEU A 19 8.75 0.53 11.93
CA LEU A 19 7.80 0.70 13.03
C LEU A 19 6.48 -0.01 12.74
N GLN A 20 5.92 -0.67 13.77
CA GLN A 20 4.54 -1.16 13.78
C GLN A 20 3.81 -0.62 15.01
N VAL A 21 2.62 -0.06 14.81
CA VAL A 21 1.73 0.43 15.88
C VAL A 21 0.39 -0.28 15.76
N THR A 22 -0.11 -0.82 16.87
CA THR A 22 -1.47 -1.32 17.01
C THR A 22 -2.25 -0.44 17.99
N TRP A 23 -3.29 0.21 17.51
CA TRP A 23 -4.27 0.96 18.28
C TRP A 23 -5.53 0.11 18.53
N ARG A 24 -6.23 0.40 19.63
CA ARG A 24 -7.50 -0.24 20.00
C ARG A 24 -8.49 0.86 20.36
N ASP A 25 -9.68 0.82 19.77
CA ASP A 25 -10.72 1.80 20.09
C ASP A 25 -11.27 1.58 21.51
N PRO A 26 -11.40 2.64 22.34
CA PRO A 26 -11.95 2.49 23.69
C PRO A 26 -13.48 2.30 23.73
N HIS A 27 -14.20 2.43 22.60
CA HIS A 27 -15.67 2.40 22.54
C HIS A 27 -16.25 1.27 21.67
N THR A 28 -15.42 0.59 20.88
CA THR A 28 -15.83 -0.48 19.94
C THR A 28 -14.79 -1.59 19.94
N LEU A 29 -15.00 -2.63 19.12
CA LEU A 29 -14.01 -3.68 18.90
C LEU A 29 -12.95 -3.32 17.84
N ALA A 30 -13.03 -2.11 17.26
CA ALA A 30 -12.15 -1.69 16.18
C ALA A 30 -10.68 -1.72 16.58
N ARG A 31 -9.85 -2.18 15.65
CA ARG A 31 -8.38 -2.11 15.75
C ARG A 31 -7.84 -1.22 14.65
N GLY A 32 -6.82 -0.46 14.98
CA GLY A 32 -6.10 0.36 14.03
C GLY A 32 -4.65 -0.07 13.95
N PHE A 33 -4.05 0.07 12.77
CA PHE A 33 -2.67 -0.30 12.51
C PHE A 33 -1.99 0.85 11.76
N VAL A 34 -0.76 1.16 12.14
CA VAL A 34 0.15 1.96 11.30
C VAL A 34 1.45 1.17 11.18
N VAL A 35 1.89 0.94 9.94
CA VAL A 35 3.20 0.37 9.66
C VAL A 35 4.01 1.41 8.88
N ILE A 36 5.21 1.71 9.36
CA ILE A 36 6.25 2.39 8.59
C ILE A 36 7.24 1.30 8.23
N ASP A 37 7.33 0.98 6.94
CA ASP A 37 8.28 -0.02 6.43
C ASP A 37 9.69 0.57 6.44
N GLN A 38 9.84 1.76 5.85
CA GLN A 38 11.13 2.47 5.75
C GLN A 38 10.92 3.98 5.88
N LEU A 39 11.94 4.71 6.38
CA LEU A 39 11.99 6.17 6.36
C LEU A 39 13.07 6.65 5.37
N VAL A 40 12.76 7.72 4.62
CA VAL A 40 13.73 8.50 3.82
C VAL A 40 13.46 9.97 4.10
N THR A 41 14.50 10.80 4.26
CA THR A 41 14.44 12.15 4.85
C THR A 41 13.72 12.22 6.21
N GLY A 42 13.62 11.09 6.91
CA GLY A 42 12.83 10.95 8.14
C GLY A 42 11.32 10.97 7.94
N ILE A 43 10.79 10.72 6.73
CA ILE A 43 9.35 10.57 6.46
C ILE A 43 9.04 9.33 5.63
N ALA A 44 7.76 8.94 5.66
CA ALA A 44 7.18 7.87 4.87
C ALA A 44 5.76 8.22 4.43
N THR A 45 5.27 7.57 3.38
CA THR A 45 3.97 7.88 2.79
C THR A 45 3.12 6.66 2.49
N GLY A 46 1.81 6.82 2.62
CA GLY A 46 0.80 5.87 2.14
C GLY A 46 -0.55 6.00 2.82
N GLY A 47 -1.60 5.59 2.11
CA GLY A 47 -2.98 5.84 2.49
C GLY A 47 -3.46 5.09 3.74
N LEU A 48 -4.62 5.53 4.24
CA LEU A 48 -5.35 4.94 5.36
C LEU A 48 -6.54 4.11 4.86
N ARG A 49 -6.48 2.79 5.00
CA ARG A 49 -7.57 1.85 4.67
C ARG A 49 -8.57 1.72 5.83
N MET A 50 -9.84 1.50 5.52
CA MET A 50 -10.85 1.04 6.49
C MET A 50 -11.66 -0.08 5.86
N ARG A 51 -11.60 -1.29 6.42
CA ARG A 51 -12.44 -2.42 5.99
C ARG A 51 -12.64 -3.44 7.12
N PRO A 52 -13.74 -4.21 7.12
CA PRO A 52 -13.87 -5.38 7.98
C PRO A 52 -12.77 -6.40 7.70
N GLY A 53 -12.17 -6.96 8.74
CA GLY A 53 -11.09 -7.94 8.64
C GLY A 53 -9.76 -7.36 8.16
N CYS A 54 -9.49 -6.08 8.39
CA CYS A 54 -8.18 -5.48 8.12
C CYS A 54 -7.15 -6.02 9.12
N THR A 55 -5.94 -6.34 8.67
CA THR A 55 -4.91 -6.98 9.52
C THR A 55 -3.59 -6.21 9.52
N LEU A 56 -2.78 -6.40 10.57
CA LEU A 56 -1.44 -5.82 10.64
C LEU A 56 -0.54 -6.30 9.48
N ASP A 57 -0.68 -7.57 9.08
CA ASP A 57 0.11 -8.17 8.00
C ASP A 57 -0.22 -7.52 6.64
N GLU A 58 -1.51 -7.36 6.31
CA GLU A 58 -1.97 -6.60 5.12
C GLU A 58 -1.42 -5.17 5.12
N VAL A 59 -1.48 -4.48 6.26
CA VAL A 59 -0.97 -3.10 6.38
C VAL A 59 0.55 -3.06 6.22
N GLY A 60 1.28 -4.09 6.67
CA GLY A 60 2.71 -4.26 6.44
C GLY A 60 3.07 -4.52 4.98
N GLU A 61 2.33 -5.40 4.29
CA GLU A 61 2.47 -5.66 2.86
C GLU A 61 2.27 -4.39 2.03
N LEU A 62 1.23 -3.63 2.32
CA LEU A 62 0.94 -2.37 1.63
C LEU A 62 1.92 -1.23 2.00
N ALA A 63 2.49 -1.22 3.20
CA ALA A 63 3.55 -0.27 3.57
C ALA A 63 4.85 -0.55 2.80
N ARG A 64 5.20 -1.84 2.66
CA ARG A 64 6.30 -2.32 1.82
C ARG A 64 6.10 -1.98 0.36
N GLU A 65 4.89 -2.16 -0.17
CA GLU A 65 4.51 -1.74 -1.52
C GLU A 65 4.77 -0.23 -1.71
N MET A 66 4.42 0.61 -0.73
CA MET A 66 4.75 2.05 -0.78
C MET A 66 6.25 2.33 -0.80
N THR A 67 7.09 1.60 -0.06
CA THR A 67 8.56 1.73 -0.14
C THR A 67 9.04 1.43 -1.56
N LEU A 68 8.52 0.37 -2.18
CA LEU A 68 8.83 0.01 -3.57
C LEU A 68 8.38 1.08 -4.56
N LYS A 69 7.21 1.70 -4.37
CA LYS A 69 6.71 2.81 -5.22
C LYS A 69 7.64 4.02 -5.16
N MET A 70 7.99 4.45 -3.95
CA MET A 70 8.86 5.63 -3.77
C MET A 70 10.28 5.36 -4.28
N GLY A 71 10.80 4.15 -4.04
CA GLY A 71 12.05 3.67 -4.61
C GLY A 71 12.02 3.63 -6.13
N ALA A 72 10.96 3.12 -6.77
CA ALA A 72 10.87 3.03 -8.23
C ALA A 72 10.98 4.41 -8.93
N PHE A 73 10.46 5.47 -8.31
CA PHE A 73 10.48 6.83 -8.86
C PHE A 73 11.53 7.75 -8.23
N GLY A 74 12.44 7.21 -7.40
CA GLY A 74 13.54 7.98 -6.78
C GLY A 74 13.05 9.13 -5.89
N LEU A 75 11.94 8.93 -5.18
CA LEU A 75 11.35 9.94 -4.33
C LEU A 75 12.02 9.94 -2.94
N PRO A 76 12.30 11.10 -2.34
CA PRO A 76 13.02 11.22 -1.05
C PRO A 76 12.13 10.95 0.17
N VAL A 77 11.26 9.93 0.08
CA VAL A 77 10.28 9.52 1.10
C VAL A 77 10.17 7.99 1.15
N GLY A 78 10.00 7.42 2.34
CA GLY A 78 9.84 5.96 2.53
C GLY A 78 8.39 5.46 2.43
N GLY A 79 8.18 4.17 2.67
CA GLY A 79 6.84 3.54 2.65
C GLY A 79 6.18 3.44 4.01
N ALA A 80 4.90 3.78 4.07
CA ALA A 80 4.04 3.57 5.24
C ALA A 80 2.61 3.19 4.82
N LYS A 81 1.82 2.71 5.77
CA LYS A 81 0.39 2.45 5.58
C LYS A 81 -0.37 2.54 6.89
N GLY A 82 -1.62 3.00 6.81
CA GLY A 82 -2.60 2.87 7.88
C GLY A 82 -3.72 1.90 7.49
N GLY A 83 -4.28 1.19 8.47
CA GLY A 83 -5.46 0.36 8.30
C GLY A 83 -6.33 0.35 9.55
N ILE A 84 -7.66 0.35 9.38
CA ILE A 84 -8.62 0.21 10.47
C ILE A 84 -9.52 -1.00 10.16
N ASP A 85 -9.57 -1.94 11.10
CA ASP A 85 -10.50 -3.06 11.13
C ASP A 85 -11.87 -2.59 11.61
N PHE A 86 -12.64 -2.03 10.68
CA PHE A 86 -13.99 -1.51 10.90
C PHE A 86 -14.75 -1.41 9.57
N ASP A 87 -16.08 -1.50 9.60
CA ASP A 87 -16.91 -1.31 8.41
C ASP A 87 -17.03 0.19 8.08
N PRO A 88 -16.58 0.66 6.90
CA PRO A 88 -16.74 2.06 6.50
C PRO A 88 -18.21 2.46 6.27
N ALA A 89 -19.16 1.52 6.21
CA ALA A 89 -20.59 1.79 6.14
C ALA A 89 -21.27 1.92 7.52
N ASP A 90 -20.61 1.56 8.62
CA ASP A 90 -21.17 1.71 9.97
C ASP A 90 -21.32 3.21 10.31
N PRO A 91 -22.45 3.68 10.87
CA PRO A 91 -22.66 5.09 11.21
C PRO A 91 -21.59 5.73 12.11
N ARG A 92 -20.81 4.92 12.83
CA ARG A 92 -19.74 5.36 13.75
C ARG A 92 -18.37 5.43 13.07
N ALA A 93 -18.24 5.07 11.79
CA ALA A 93 -16.96 4.96 11.08
C ALA A 93 -16.14 6.27 11.10
N ASP A 94 -16.81 7.43 10.96
CA ASP A 94 -16.17 8.75 11.06
C ASP A 94 -15.58 8.99 12.47
N GLU A 95 -16.31 8.65 13.54
CA GLU A 95 -15.82 8.82 14.91
C GLU A 95 -14.67 7.84 15.26
N VAL A 96 -14.78 6.58 14.81
CA VAL A 96 -13.72 5.57 14.99
C VAL A 96 -12.45 6.02 14.27
N ARG A 97 -12.57 6.55 13.05
CA ARG A 97 -11.44 7.12 12.31
C ARG A 97 -10.82 8.31 13.05
N GLU A 98 -11.63 9.23 13.60
CA GLU A 98 -11.14 10.37 14.36
C GLU A 98 -10.38 9.95 15.63
N ARG A 99 -10.91 8.98 16.40
CA ARG A 99 -10.22 8.46 17.58
C ARG A 99 -8.93 7.70 17.23
N PHE A 100 -8.90 6.99 16.10
CA PHE A 100 -7.68 6.39 15.57
C PHE A 100 -6.63 7.44 15.23
N LEU A 101 -6.98 8.44 14.42
CA LEU A 101 -6.08 9.53 14.00
C LEU A 101 -5.56 10.33 15.21
N GLN A 102 -6.40 10.58 16.21
CA GLN A 102 -5.99 11.18 17.48
C GLN A 102 -4.97 10.29 18.23
N GLY A 103 -5.16 8.96 18.22
CA GLY A 103 -4.27 8.00 18.84
C GLY A 103 -2.90 7.86 18.16
N VAL A 104 -2.81 8.15 16.86
CA VAL A 104 -1.56 8.11 16.07
C VAL A 104 -1.04 9.49 15.65
N LEU A 105 -1.58 10.56 16.24
CA LEU A 105 -1.29 11.96 15.91
C LEU A 105 0.22 12.29 15.81
N PRO A 106 1.10 11.83 16.73
CA PRO A 106 2.54 12.12 16.64
C PRO A 106 3.21 11.54 15.38
N LEU A 107 2.65 10.50 14.78
CA LEU A 107 3.15 9.96 13.50
C LEU A 107 2.74 10.87 12.34
N LEU A 108 1.48 11.28 12.30
CA LEU A 108 0.91 12.15 11.25
C LEU A 108 1.57 13.53 11.21
N GLU A 109 1.93 14.08 12.37
CA GLU A 109 2.59 15.38 12.50
C GLU A 109 4.02 15.39 11.92
N ARG A 110 4.75 14.26 11.98
CA ARG A 110 6.21 14.26 11.78
C ARG A 110 6.77 13.23 10.81
N PHE A 111 6.16 12.06 10.67
CA PHE A 111 6.66 10.95 9.86
C PHE A 111 5.75 10.59 8.69
N TRP A 112 4.46 10.46 8.94
CA TRP A 112 3.54 9.75 8.06
C TRP A 112 2.68 10.72 7.25
N VAL A 113 2.98 10.80 5.96
CA VAL A 113 2.20 11.51 4.96
C VAL A 113 1.16 10.56 4.39
N THR A 114 -0.10 10.74 4.76
CA THR A 114 -1.18 9.83 4.37
C THR A 114 -2.10 10.41 3.30
N ALA A 115 -3.11 9.64 2.91
CA ALA A 115 -4.12 9.94 1.90
C ALA A 115 -5.30 8.96 2.05
N GLY A 116 -6.38 9.16 1.30
CA GLY A 116 -7.43 8.16 1.17
C GLY A 116 -6.94 6.82 0.57
N ASP A 117 -7.62 5.72 0.94
CA ASP A 117 -7.46 4.36 0.40
C ASP A 117 -8.84 3.68 0.37
N LEU A 118 -8.90 2.37 0.15
CA LEU A 118 -10.14 1.58 0.22
C LEU A 118 -10.88 1.83 1.55
N GLY A 119 -12.14 2.25 1.45
CA GLY A 119 -13.00 2.57 2.58
C GLY A 119 -12.77 3.93 3.25
N THR A 120 -11.76 4.70 2.83
CA THR A 120 -11.49 6.06 3.35
C THR A 120 -11.35 7.05 2.20
N GLN A 121 -12.39 7.84 1.92
CA GLN A 121 -12.29 8.89 0.91
C GLN A 121 -11.42 10.06 1.41
N GLN A 122 -10.74 10.73 0.48
CA GLN A 122 -9.87 11.87 0.80
C GLN A 122 -10.63 12.97 1.55
N GLU A 123 -11.84 13.31 1.10
CA GLU A 123 -12.71 14.30 1.73
C GLU A 123 -13.20 13.90 3.13
N GLN A 124 -13.34 12.60 3.42
CA GLN A 124 -13.66 12.11 4.76
C GLN A 124 -12.45 12.26 5.69
N LEU A 125 -11.26 11.99 5.18
CA LEU A 125 -9.99 12.07 5.89
C LEU A 125 -9.63 13.53 6.25
N ASP A 126 -9.72 14.45 5.28
CA ASP A 126 -9.44 15.88 5.49
C ASP A 126 -10.42 16.51 6.51
N ARG A 127 -11.70 16.08 6.53
CA ARG A 127 -12.67 16.50 7.58
C ARG A 127 -12.26 16.00 8.97
N SER A 128 -11.79 14.75 9.07
CA SER A 128 -11.31 14.20 10.34
C SER A 128 -10.05 14.93 10.83
N PHE A 129 -9.12 15.29 9.94
CA PHE A 129 -7.95 16.11 10.29
C PHE A 129 -8.32 17.51 10.79
N ALA A 130 -9.32 18.15 10.20
CA ALA A 130 -9.82 19.44 10.67
C ALA A 130 -10.43 19.34 12.08
N ARG A 131 -11.20 18.27 12.36
CA ARG A 131 -11.85 18.03 13.67
C ARG A 131 -10.85 17.74 14.79
N ILE A 132 -9.78 17.00 14.54
CA ILE A 132 -8.72 16.71 15.54
C ILE A 132 -7.69 17.85 15.66
N GLY A 133 -7.86 18.96 14.95
CA GLY A 133 -7.01 20.14 15.04
C GLY A 133 -5.70 20.08 14.24
N LEU A 134 -5.52 19.08 13.37
CA LEU A 134 -4.30 18.91 12.56
C LEU A 134 -4.32 19.78 11.27
N GLY A 135 -5.53 20.12 10.78
CA GLY A 135 -5.76 21.03 9.65
C GLY A 135 -6.48 20.37 8.46
N GLU A 136 -6.50 21.04 7.31
CA GLU A 136 -7.31 20.65 6.13
C GLU A 136 -6.48 19.97 5.01
N THR A 137 -5.39 19.26 5.33
CA THR A 137 -4.59 18.53 4.34
C THR A 137 -4.22 17.15 4.88
N SER A 138 -3.58 16.29 4.08
CA SER A 138 -3.04 15.00 4.56
C SER A 138 -1.50 14.96 4.61
N PHE A 139 -0.86 16.10 4.34
CA PHE A 139 0.58 16.20 4.04
C PHE A 139 1.40 16.86 5.17
N HIS A 140 0.89 16.88 6.41
CA HIS A 140 1.47 17.64 7.53
C HIS A 140 2.97 17.35 7.73
N ALA A 141 3.34 16.08 7.86
CA ALA A 141 4.73 15.65 8.02
C ALA A 141 5.70 16.11 6.91
N ALA A 142 5.20 16.35 5.69
CA ALA A 142 6.01 16.95 4.61
C ALA A 142 6.03 18.48 4.69
N VAL A 143 4.88 19.11 4.96
CA VAL A 143 4.77 20.57 4.98
C VAL A 143 5.64 21.16 6.10
N VAL A 144 5.61 20.61 7.33
CA VAL A 144 6.39 21.11 8.49
C VAL A 144 7.92 20.97 8.35
N ARG A 145 8.39 20.39 7.23
CA ARG A 145 9.81 20.27 6.87
C ARG A 145 10.24 21.27 5.80
N SER A 146 9.28 21.95 5.17
CA SER A 146 9.56 22.98 4.18
C SER A 146 9.81 24.33 4.85
N PRO A 147 10.87 25.08 4.47
CA PRO A 147 11.07 26.45 4.92
C PRO A 147 10.01 27.42 4.38
N VAL A 148 9.15 26.98 3.44
CA VAL A 148 8.12 27.79 2.75
C VAL A 148 6.73 27.16 2.87
N GLU A 149 6.33 26.74 4.08
CA GLU A 149 5.07 26.02 4.35
C GLU A 149 3.84 26.55 3.61
N ALA A 150 3.62 27.88 3.64
CA ALA A 150 2.46 28.52 3.02
C ALA A 150 2.41 28.29 1.50
N GLU A 151 3.56 28.40 0.83
CA GLU A 151 3.67 28.17 -0.62
C GLU A 151 3.38 26.70 -0.97
N VAL A 152 3.89 25.75 -0.17
CA VAL A 152 3.59 24.31 -0.35
C VAL A 152 2.10 24.06 -0.21
N ARG A 153 1.45 24.59 0.83
CA ARG A 153 -0.01 24.45 1.04
C ARG A 153 -0.81 25.03 -0.13
N ASP A 154 -0.45 26.21 -0.61
CA ASP A 154 -1.13 26.87 -1.74
C ASP A 154 -0.89 26.18 -3.08
N ARG A 155 0.29 25.60 -3.30
CA ARG A 155 0.61 24.78 -4.48
C ARG A 155 -0.20 23.49 -4.47
N VAL A 156 -0.20 22.76 -3.35
CA VAL A 156 -1.00 21.53 -3.17
C VAL A 156 -2.49 21.83 -3.35
N ARG A 157 -3.03 22.85 -2.66
CA ARG A 157 -4.46 23.21 -2.78
C ARG A 157 -4.87 23.48 -4.23
N ARG A 158 -4.09 24.27 -4.98
CA ARG A 158 -4.38 24.57 -6.39
C ARG A 158 -4.31 23.33 -7.28
N ALA A 159 -3.27 22.51 -7.12
CA ALA A 159 -3.07 21.32 -7.96
C ALA A 159 -4.16 20.27 -7.74
N PHE A 160 -4.57 20.02 -6.49
CA PHE A 160 -5.59 19.03 -6.15
C PHE A 160 -7.04 19.52 -6.37
N ALA A 161 -7.28 20.84 -6.34
CA ALA A 161 -8.57 21.42 -6.73
C ALA A 161 -8.78 21.48 -8.25
N THR A 162 -7.69 21.42 -9.04
CA THR A 162 -7.76 21.45 -10.50
C THR A 162 -8.31 20.13 -11.04
N ARG A 163 -9.23 20.20 -12.00
CA ARG A 163 -9.69 19.06 -12.79
C ARG A 163 -9.19 19.15 -14.22
N THR A 164 -8.92 18.01 -14.84
CA THR A 164 -8.52 17.87 -16.25
C THR A 164 -9.25 16.67 -16.82
N ASP A 165 -9.91 16.80 -17.97
CA ASP A 165 -10.84 15.79 -18.49
C ASP A 165 -11.94 15.37 -17.48
N GLY A 166 -12.32 16.28 -16.56
CA GLY A 166 -13.22 16.00 -15.44
C GLY A 166 -12.58 15.23 -14.27
N LEU A 167 -11.42 14.62 -14.45
CA LEU A 167 -10.68 13.84 -13.46
C LEU A 167 -10.01 14.73 -12.41
N LYS A 168 -9.87 14.24 -11.17
CA LYS A 168 -8.98 14.84 -10.16
C LYS A 168 -7.51 14.57 -10.53
N LEU A 169 -6.55 15.35 -10.01
CA LEU A 169 -5.12 15.11 -10.27
C LEU A 169 -4.69 13.66 -10.01
N SER A 170 -5.02 13.09 -8.84
CA SER A 170 -4.63 11.72 -8.47
C SER A 170 -5.23 10.65 -9.38
N GLU A 171 -6.47 10.85 -9.82
CA GLU A 171 -7.18 9.99 -10.77
C GLU A 171 -6.54 10.06 -12.15
N LEU A 172 -6.30 11.28 -12.66
CA LEU A 172 -5.60 11.57 -13.90
C LEU A 172 -4.24 10.86 -13.96
N VAL A 173 -3.32 11.19 -13.04
CA VAL A 173 -1.94 10.66 -13.11
C VAL A 173 -1.87 9.18 -12.73
N GLY A 174 -2.79 8.69 -11.89
CA GLY A 174 -2.90 7.27 -11.57
C GLY A 174 -3.26 6.45 -12.80
N GLY A 175 -4.40 6.76 -13.44
CA GLY A 175 -4.85 6.02 -14.62
C GLY A 175 -3.96 6.22 -15.85
N PHE A 176 -3.46 7.45 -16.06
CA PHE A 176 -2.49 7.77 -17.12
C PHE A 176 -1.17 7.00 -16.94
N GLY A 177 -0.67 6.85 -15.71
CA GLY A 177 0.52 6.05 -15.41
C GLY A 177 0.36 4.59 -15.84
N VAL A 178 -0.76 3.96 -15.45
CA VAL A 178 -1.06 2.58 -15.86
C VAL A 178 -1.18 2.47 -17.38
N ALA A 179 -1.83 3.43 -18.05
CA ALA A 179 -1.94 3.45 -19.50
C ALA A 179 -0.57 3.55 -20.19
N GLU A 180 0.31 4.46 -19.72
CA GLU A 180 1.68 4.59 -20.24
C GLU A 180 2.53 3.34 -19.97
N ALA A 181 2.35 2.67 -18.83
CA ALA A 181 3.02 1.40 -18.53
C ALA A 181 2.55 0.28 -19.47
N ALA A 182 1.24 0.18 -19.72
CA ALA A 182 0.67 -0.77 -20.68
C ALA A 182 1.13 -0.49 -22.12
N LEU A 183 1.17 0.77 -22.54
CA LEU A 183 1.67 1.18 -23.86
C LEU A 183 3.15 0.85 -24.02
N ALA A 184 3.97 1.10 -23.00
CA ALA A 184 5.40 0.75 -23.02
C ALA A 184 5.62 -0.77 -23.09
N ALA A 185 4.77 -1.58 -22.44
CA ALA A 185 4.82 -3.04 -22.51
C ALA A 185 4.34 -3.59 -23.86
N LEU A 186 3.27 -3.03 -24.43
CA LEU A 186 2.81 -3.32 -25.78
C LEU A 186 3.89 -3.02 -26.83
N GLU A 187 4.55 -1.85 -26.73
CA GLU A 187 5.68 -1.48 -27.58
C GLU A 187 6.85 -2.46 -27.46
N HIS A 188 7.19 -2.90 -26.24
CA HIS A 188 8.25 -3.90 -26.01
C HIS A 188 7.91 -5.27 -26.61
N HIS A 189 6.64 -5.68 -26.54
CA HIS A 189 6.13 -6.88 -27.23
C HIS A 189 5.93 -6.69 -28.75
N GLY A 190 6.22 -5.52 -29.31
CA GLY A 190 6.06 -5.22 -30.74
C GLY A 190 4.60 -5.11 -31.21
N THR A 191 3.66 -4.88 -30.29
CA THR A 191 2.22 -4.74 -30.59
C THR A 191 1.83 -3.25 -30.68
N PRO A 192 1.46 -2.72 -31.85
CA PRO A 192 1.03 -1.33 -31.97
C PRO A 192 -0.28 -1.07 -31.21
N ALA A 193 -0.38 0.07 -30.54
CA ALA A 193 -1.55 0.45 -29.75
C ALA A 193 -2.86 0.39 -30.56
N GLY A 194 -2.87 0.89 -31.80
CA GLY A 194 -4.04 0.89 -32.69
C GLY A 194 -4.54 -0.50 -33.14
N SER A 195 -3.77 -1.57 -32.89
CA SER A 195 -4.18 -2.96 -33.10
C SER A 195 -4.48 -3.71 -31.80
N ALA A 196 -4.05 -3.18 -30.65
CA ALA A 196 -4.19 -3.83 -29.36
C ALA A 196 -5.63 -3.77 -28.84
N ARG A 197 -6.04 -4.83 -28.15
CA ARG A 197 -7.29 -4.95 -27.39
C ARG A 197 -6.98 -4.99 -25.91
N ALA A 198 -7.84 -4.37 -25.09
CA ALA A 198 -7.74 -4.44 -23.64
C ALA A 198 -9.08 -4.69 -22.95
N VAL A 199 -9.03 -5.23 -21.74
CA VAL A 199 -10.14 -5.29 -20.78
C VAL A 199 -9.68 -4.73 -19.44
N VAL A 200 -10.51 -3.88 -18.82
CA VAL A 200 -10.20 -3.20 -17.54
C VAL A 200 -11.19 -3.63 -16.46
N GLN A 201 -10.69 -4.28 -15.40
CA GLN A 201 -11.51 -4.75 -14.28
C GLN A 201 -11.66 -3.64 -13.24
N GLY A 202 -12.86 -3.10 -13.09
CA GLY A 202 -13.17 -1.96 -12.24
C GLY A 202 -13.14 -0.63 -12.99
N PHE A 203 -14.26 0.10 -12.97
CA PHE A 203 -14.43 1.39 -13.67
C PHE A 203 -14.49 2.62 -12.73
N GLY A 204 -13.94 2.46 -11.53
CA GLY A 204 -13.68 3.56 -10.58
C GLY A 204 -12.58 4.51 -11.06
N ALA A 205 -12.02 5.30 -10.15
CA ALA A 205 -11.04 6.35 -10.49
C ALA A 205 -9.86 5.83 -11.32
N MET A 206 -9.13 4.82 -10.82
CA MET A 206 -7.97 4.23 -11.52
C MET A 206 -8.36 3.63 -12.86
N GLY A 207 -9.20 2.59 -12.87
CA GLY A 207 -9.52 1.85 -14.10
C GLY A 207 -10.27 2.68 -15.16
N GLY A 208 -11.15 3.59 -14.75
CA GLY A 208 -11.83 4.51 -15.67
C GLY A 208 -10.84 5.46 -16.36
N SER A 209 -9.90 6.04 -15.61
CA SER A 209 -8.84 6.88 -16.18
C SER A 209 -7.85 6.07 -17.04
N THR A 210 -7.50 4.84 -16.65
CA THR A 210 -6.68 3.95 -17.49
C THR A 210 -7.38 3.64 -18.82
N ALA A 211 -8.65 3.26 -18.79
CA ALA A 211 -9.43 2.98 -19.99
C ALA A 211 -9.48 4.21 -20.92
N LEU A 212 -9.60 5.43 -20.37
CA LEU A 212 -9.60 6.68 -21.14
C LEU A 212 -8.31 6.87 -21.93
N TYR A 213 -7.17 6.78 -21.26
CA TYR A 213 -5.87 7.08 -21.89
C TYR A 213 -5.41 5.95 -22.81
N LEU A 214 -5.75 4.69 -22.52
CA LEU A 214 -5.61 3.59 -23.48
C LEU A 214 -6.45 3.80 -24.74
N ALA A 215 -7.74 4.14 -24.61
CA ALA A 215 -8.62 4.41 -25.74
C ALA A 215 -8.12 5.59 -26.60
N ARG A 216 -7.70 6.68 -25.96
CA ARG A 216 -7.12 7.86 -26.64
C ARG A 216 -5.78 7.58 -27.32
N ALA A 217 -5.01 6.60 -26.83
CA ALA A 217 -3.80 6.09 -27.49
C ALA A 217 -4.11 5.09 -28.64
N GLY A 218 -5.38 4.77 -28.88
CA GLY A 218 -5.83 3.89 -29.96
C GLY A 218 -6.08 2.43 -29.56
N VAL A 219 -5.84 2.05 -28.30
CA VAL A 219 -6.12 0.69 -27.81
C VAL A 219 -7.62 0.46 -27.73
N ARG A 220 -8.11 -0.62 -28.34
CA ARG A 220 -9.53 -0.96 -28.30
C ARG A 220 -9.89 -1.53 -26.94
N ILE A 221 -10.52 -0.73 -26.08
CA ILE A 221 -11.15 -1.24 -24.86
C ILE A 221 -12.34 -2.10 -25.28
N THR A 222 -12.20 -3.42 -25.17
CA THR A 222 -13.25 -4.39 -25.56
C THR A 222 -14.15 -4.79 -24.41
N GLY A 223 -13.74 -4.51 -23.16
CA GLY A 223 -14.58 -4.69 -21.99
C GLY A 223 -14.16 -3.90 -20.77
N ILE A 224 -15.12 -3.59 -19.91
CA ILE A 224 -14.91 -3.04 -18.56
C ILE A 224 -15.78 -3.80 -17.56
N THR A 225 -15.36 -3.90 -16.30
CA THR A 225 -16.26 -4.35 -15.22
C THR A 225 -16.56 -3.24 -14.23
N ASP A 226 -17.75 -3.30 -13.63
CA ASP A 226 -18.10 -2.57 -12.43
C ASP A 226 -18.77 -3.51 -11.40
N ALA A 227 -19.52 -2.94 -10.44
CA ALA A 227 -20.30 -3.66 -9.43
C ALA A 227 -21.34 -4.66 -9.97
N GLN A 228 -21.94 -4.36 -11.12
CA GLN A 228 -23.10 -5.05 -11.67
C GLN A 228 -22.70 -6.17 -12.63
N GLY A 229 -21.50 -6.09 -13.22
CA GLY A 229 -20.96 -7.12 -14.09
C GLY A 229 -19.94 -6.59 -15.09
N LEU A 230 -19.66 -7.42 -16.09
CA LEU A 230 -18.83 -7.10 -17.25
C LEU A 230 -19.71 -6.46 -18.33
N ILE A 231 -19.20 -5.44 -19.00
CA ILE A 231 -19.76 -4.87 -20.22
C ILE A 231 -18.76 -5.17 -21.35
N LEU A 232 -19.21 -5.72 -22.48
CA LEU A 232 -18.39 -6.10 -23.63
C LEU A 232 -18.84 -5.43 -24.92
N ASN A 233 -17.87 -5.05 -25.74
CA ASN A 233 -18.06 -4.85 -27.18
C ASN A 233 -16.77 -5.21 -27.93
N THR A 234 -16.66 -6.48 -28.32
CA THR A 234 -15.48 -7.00 -29.04
C THR A 234 -15.41 -6.54 -30.49
N SER A 235 -16.55 -6.13 -31.08
CA SER A 235 -16.65 -5.75 -32.49
C SER A 235 -16.03 -4.38 -32.77
N ARG A 236 -16.51 -3.32 -32.08
CA ARG A 236 -16.07 -1.94 -32.27
C ARG A 236 -15.23 -1.39 -31.10
N GLY A 237 -15.35 -1.99 -29.92
CA GLY A 237 -14.83 -1.43 -28.65
C GLY A 237 -15.84 -0.54 -27.93
N LEU A 238 -15.67 -0.39 -26.63
CA LEU A 238 -16.51 0.42 -25.74
C LEU A 238 -16.28 1.92 -25.96
N ASP A 239 -17.36 2.71 -25.85
CA ASP A 239 -17.27 4.17 -25.80
C ASP A 239 -16.93 4.62 -24.38
N VAL A 240 -15.63 4.66 -24.09
CA VAL A 240 -15.12 4.94 -22.74
C VAL A 240 -15.51 6.34 -22.26
N GLU A 241 -15.47 7.37 -23.13
CA GLU A 241 -15.82 8.73 -22.73
C GLU A 241 -17.32 8.84 -22.39
N ARG A 242 -18.19 8.20 -23.17
CA ARG A 242 -19.62 8.09 -22.85
C ARG A 242 -19.87 7.34 -21.53
N MET A 243 -19.17 6.24 -21.28
CA MET A 243 -19.29 5.48 -20.03
C MET A 243 -18.76 6.27 -18.81
N LEU A 244 -17.69 7.04 -18.97
CA LEU A 244 -17.17 7.93 -17.92
C LEU A 244 -18.11 9.08 -17.59
N ALA A 245 -18.84 9.60 -18.58
CA ALA A 245 -19.89 10.60 -18.35
C ALA A 245 -21.14 10.00 -17.66
N ALA A 246 -21.37 8.70 -17.82
CA ALA A 246 -22.52 7.98 -17.28
C ALA A 246 -22.26 7.19 -15.99
N ARG A 247 -21.05 7.25 -15.41
CA ARG A 247 -20.72 6.53 -14.17
C ARG A 247 -21.05 7.33 -12.90
N SER A 248 -21.46 6.59 -11.88
CA SER A 248 -21.50 7.06 -10.49
C SER A 248 -20.10 7.31 -9.93
N THR A 249 -20.02 8.01 -8.78
CA THR A 249 -18.76 8.20 -8.03
C THR A 249 -18.14 6.88 -7.55
N GLY A 250 -18.94 5.81 -7.41
CA GLY A 250 -18.48 4.45 -7.13
C GLY A 250 -17.96 3.67 -8.35
N GLY A 251 -17.98 4.26 -9.55
CA GLY A 251 -17.53 3.61 -10.78
C GLY A 251 -18.55 2.67 -11.43
N VAL A 252 -19.80 2.62 -10.96
CA VAL A 252 -20.90 1.89 -11.62
C VAL A 252 -21.43 2.70 -12.78
N VAL A 253 -21.50 2.11 -13.97
CA VAL A 253 -22.00 2.75 -15.21
C VAL A 253 -23.53 2.65 -15.27
N ASP A 254 -24.21 3.76 -15.55
CA ASP A 254 -25.64 3.74 -15.86
C ASP A 254 -25.89 2.92 -17.14
N ARG A 255 -26.59 1.79 -16.99
CA ARG A 255 -26.86 0.85 -18.08
C ARG A 255 -27.76 1.45 -19.18
N SER A 256 -28.52 2.50 -18.88
CA SER A 256 -29.28 3.25 -19.91
C SER A 256 -28.38 4.03 -20.88
N ALA A 257 -27.10 4.24 -20.53
CA ALA A 257 -26.12 4.86 -21.40
C ALA A 257 -25.38 3.86 -22.30
N LEU A 258 -25.61 2.54 -22.20
CA LEU A 258 -25.04 1.57 -23.13
C LEU A 258 -25.55 1.79 -24.57
N ARG A 259 -24.82 1.28 -25.56
CA ARG A 259 -25.29 1.20 -26.95
C ARG A 259 -25.97 -0.14 -27.17
N ASP A 260 -26.85 -0.22 -28.16
CA ASP A 260 -27.64 -1.43 -28.47
C ASP A 260 -26.81 -2.71 -28.73
N ASP A 261 -25.51 -2.57 -29.01
CA ASP A 261 -24.56 -3.67 -29.24
C ASP A 261 -23.47 -3.79 -28.15
N ASP A 262 -23.56 -3.04 -27.06
CA ASP A 262 -22.79 -3.30 -25.84
C ASP A 262 -23.52 -4.39 -25.03
N ILE A 263 -22.81 -5.45 -24.64
CA ILE A 263 -23.40 -6.66 -24.05
C ILE A 263 -23.02 -6.77 -22.57
N GLU A 264 -24.01 -7.04 -21.72
CA GLU A 264 -23.79 -7.32 -20.29
C GLU A 264 -23.52 -8.81 -20.05
N CYS A 265 -22.46 -9.11 -19.30
CA CYS A 265 -21.98 -10.45 -18.96
C CYS A 265 -21.74 -10.60 -17.45
N PRO A 266 -21.71 -11.84 -16.91
CA PRO A 266 -21.22 -12.11 -15.56
C PRO A 266 -19.86 -11.47 -15.29
N GLY A 267 -19.71 -10.87 -14.11
CA GLY A 267 -18.56 -10.02 -13.79
C GLY A 267 -17.20 -10.73 -13.83
N ASP A 268 -17.15 -12.05 -13.61
CA ASP A 268 -15.91 -12.83 -13.59
C ASP A 268 -15.40 -13.24 -14.99
N GLU A 269 -16.23 -13.13 -16.04
CA GLU A 269 -15.86 -13.47 -17.41
C GLU A 269 -14.73 -12.59 -17.97
N TRP A 270 -14.45 -11.44 -17.36
CA TRP A 270 -13.39 -10.50 -17.75
C TRP A 270 -12.01 -11.17 -17.86
N LEU A 271 -11.75 -12.14 -16.98
CA LEU A 271 -10.45 -12.80 -16.83
C LEU A 271 -10.13 -13.71 -18.03
N GLY A 272 -11.17 -14.23 -18.70
CA GLY A 272 -11.05 -15.17 -19.81
C GLY A 272 -11.07 -14.53 -21.21
N GLN A 273 -11.13 -13.21 -21.30
CA GLN A 273 -11.29 -12.50 -22.57
C GLN A 273 -10.04 -12.62 -23.45
N ASP A 274 -10.26 -12.77 -24.76
CA ASP A 274 -9.20 -12.78 -25.76
C ASP A 274 -8.79 -11.34 -26.09
N VAL A 275 -7.79 -10.84 -25.37
CA VAL A 275 -7.25 -9.47 -25.47
C VAL A 275 -5.75 -9.47 -25.31
N ASP A 276 -5.09 -8.39 -25.72
CA ASP A 276 -3.63 -8.26 -25.60
C ASP A 276 -3.22 -7.82 -24.18
N VAL A 277 -4.05 -7.01 -23.52
CA VAL A 277 -3.82 -6.47 -22.16
C VAL A 277 -5.02 -6.70 -21.23
N LEU A 278 -4.78 -7.30 -20.06
CA LEU A 278 -5.69 -7.27 -18.92
C LEU A 278 -5.22 -6.25 -17.87
N VAL A 279 -6.14 -5.43 -17.36
CA VAL A 279 -5.84 -4.43 -16.32
C VAL A 279 -6.70 -4.69 -15.07
N PRO A 280 -6.21 -5.41 -14.05
CA PRO A 280 -6.87 -5.48 -12.75
C PRO A 280 -6.79 -4.13 -12.02
N ALA A 281 -7.94 -3.47 -11.82
CA ALA A 281 -8.04 -2.09 -11.32
C ALA A 281 -9.04 -1.88 -10.16
N ALA A 282 -9.66 -2.94 -9.62
CA ALA A 282 -10.61 -2.83 -8.51
C ALA A 282 -10.03 -3.21 -7.13
N VAL A 283 -9.54 -4.45 -6.96
CA VAL A 283 -9.23 -5.04 -5.64
C VAL A 283 -7.96 -5.89 -5.66
N SER A 284 -7.32 -6.00 -4.49
CA SER A 284 -6.20 -6.91 -4.23
C SER A 284 -6.62 -8.38 -4.35
N TYR A 285 -5.65 -9.25 -4.63
CA TYR A 285 -5.80 -10.72 -4.65
C TYR A 285 -6.90 -11.27 -5.59
N THR A 286 -7.22 -10.54 -6.67
CA THR A 286 -8.21 -10.93 -7.68
C THR A 286 -7.70 -12.00 -8.67
N ILE A 287 -6.39 -12.06 -8.91
CA ILE A 287 -5.73 -13.09 -9.73
C ILE A 287 -4.99 -14.06 -8.80
N THR A 288 -5.49 -15.30 -8.74
CA THR A 288 -5.07 -16.37 -7.83
C THR A 288 -4.62 -17.60 -8.60
N ALA A 289 -3.91 -18.52 -7.94
CA ALA A 289 -3.51 -19.78 -8.57
C ALA A 289 -4.71 -20.58 -9.13
N ASP A 290 -5.89 -20.43 -8.51
CA ASP A 290 -7.13 -21.14 -8.85
C ASP A 290 -7.87 -20.54 -10.07
N ASN A 291 -7.48 -19.34 -10.54
CA ASN A 291 -8.17 -18.66 -11.66
C ASN A 291 -7.23 -18.12 -12.77
N CYS A 292 -5.92 -18.08 -12.53
CA CYS A 292 -4.96 -17.51 -13.48
C CYS A 292 -4.85 -18.30 -14.80
N ASP A 293 -5.25 -19.58 -14.81
CA ASP A 293 -5.32 -20.43 -15.99
C ASP A 293 -6.27 -19.85 -17.07
N ARG A 294 -7.34 -19.18 -16.64
CA ARG A 294 -8.33 -18.51 -17.50
C ARG A 294 -7.71 -17.38 -18.35
N ILE A 295 -6.64 -16.73 -17.87
CA ILE A 295 -6.01 -15.58 -18.55
C ILE A 295 -5.48 -16.00 -19.92
N ARG A 296 -5.90 -15.27 -20.96
CA ARG A 296 -5.44 -15.44 -22.35
C ARG A 296 -4.51 -14.34 -22.85
N ALA A 297 -4.48 -13.21 -22.14
CA ALA A 297 -3.70 -12.05 -22.53
C ALA A 297 -2.19 -12.27 -22.36
N GLY A 298 -1.40 -11.68 -23.26
CA GLY A 298 0.06 -11.68 -23.16
C GLY A 298 0.59 -10.70 -22.11
N LEU A 299 -0.22 -9.71 -21.72
CA LEU A 299 0.11 -8.69 -20.72
C LEU A 299 -0.95 -8.62 -19.61
N VAL A 300 -0.50 -8.57 -18.36
CA VAL A 300 -1.28 -8.13 -17.20
C VAL A 300 -0.62 -6.87 -16.66
N VAL A 301 -1.36 -5.77 -16.54
CA VAL A 301 -0.83 -4.48 -16.07
C VAL A 301 -1.60 -4.02 -14.85
N GLU A 302 -0.94 -4.03 -13.70
CA GLU A 302 -1.61 -3.92 -12.41
C GLU A 302 -1.93 -2.47 -12.02
N ALA A 303 -3.21 -2.12 -12.04
CA ALA A 303 -3.69 -0.81 -11.60
C ALA A 303 -4.11 -0.80 -10.12
N ALA A 304 -4.64 -1.91 -9.62
CA ALA A 304 -4.88 -2.13 -8.20
C ALA A 304 -3.57 -2.42 -7.45
N ASN A 305 -3.62 -2.36 -6.12
CA ASN A 305 -2.52 -2.75 -5.23
C ASN A 305 -2.57 -4.27 -4.99
N VAL A 306 -1.47 -4.98 -5.25
CA VAL A 306 -1.30 -6.44 -5.11
C VAL A 306 -2.48 -7.26 -5.67
N PRO A 307 -2.89 -7.08 -6.95
CA PRO A 307 -4.01 -7.84 -7.52
C PRO A 307 -3.64 -9.29 -7.85
N THR A 308 -2.37 -9.58 -8.14
CA THR A 308 -1.88 -10.92 -8.48
C THR A 308 -1.14 -11.56 -7.31
N THR A 309 -1.54 -12.77 -6.93
CA THR A 309 -0.79 -13.57 -5.95
C THR A 309 0.57 -14.02 -6.52
N PRO A 310 1.63 -14.16 -5.70
CA PRO A 310 2.95 -14.63 -6.15
C PRO A 310 2.89 -15.99 -6.86
N GLU A 311 2.02 -16.89 -6.39
CA GLU A 311 1.77 -18.20 -7.00
C GLU A 311 1.15 -18.06 -8.40
N ALA A 312 0.20 -17.14 -8.58
CA ALA A 312 -0.39 -16.86 -9.89
C ALA A 312 0.61 -16.20 -10.84
N GLU A 313 1.40 -15.23 -10.38
CA GLU A 313 2.43 -14.59 -11.22
C GLU A 313 3.46 -15.62 -11.72
N ARG A 314 3.86 -16.58 -10.89
CA ARG A 314 4.73 -17.69 -11.33
C ARG A 314 4.09 -18.53 -12.43
N LEU A 315 2.83 -18.93 -12.26
CA LEU A 315 2.09 -19.72 -13.26
C LEU A 315 1.84 -18.96 -14.56
N LEU A 316 1.66 -17.63 -14.49
CA LEU A 316 1.55 -16.74 -15.65
C LEU A 316 2.89 -16.61 -16.39
N LEU A 317 3.99 -16.41 -15.65
CA LEU A 317 5.34 -16.34 -16.22
C LEU A 317 5.75 -17.65 -16.90
N GLU A 318 5.43 -18.80 -16.32
CA GLU A 318 5.64 -20.14 -16.92
C GLU A 318 4.89 -20.32 -18.25
N ARG A 319 3.80 -19.57 -18.47
CA ARG A 319 3.00 -19.54 -19.70
C ARG A 319 3.42 -18.42 -20.68
N GLY A 320 4.43 -17.62 -20.34
CA GLY A 320 4.88 -16.48 -21.14
C GLY A 320 3.99 -15.23 -21.04
N VAL A 321 3.14 -15.13 -20.02
CA VAL A 321 2.35 -13.94 -19.73
C VAL A 321 3.18 -12.98 -18.87
N THR A 322 3.41 -11.76 -19.35
CA THR A 322 4.19 -10.76 -18.62
C THR A 322 3.29 -9.93 -17.71
N VAL A 323 3.60 -9.95 -16.40
CA VAL A 323 2.96 -9.07 -15.40
C VAL A 323 3.79 -7.81 -15.23
N VAL A 324 3.23 -6.64 -15.52
CA VAL A 324 3.81 -5.34 -15.16
C VAL A 324 3.31 -4.97 -13.76
N PRO A 325 4.20 -4.91 -12.75
CA PRO A 325 3.80 -4.85 -11.34
C PRO A 325 3.18 -3.52 -10.93
N ASP A 326 2.25 -3.60 -9.99
CA ASP A 326 1.54 -2.54 -9.30
C ASP A 326 2.41 -1.35 -8.89
N PHE A 327 3.52 -1.60 -8.18
CA PHE A 327 4.42 -0.54 -7.70
C PHE A 327 5.24 0.16 -8.79
N ILE A 328 5.09 -0.27 -10.05
CA ILE A 328 5.57 0.46 -11.23
C ILE A 328 4.38 1.13 -11.93
N ALA A 329 3.35 0.37 -12.27
CA ALA A 329 2.24 0.83 -13.11
C ALA A 329 1.31 1.84 -12.43
N ASN A 330 0.91 1.62 -11.18
CA ASN A 330 -0.09 2.45 -10.49
C ASN A 330 0.51 3.66 -9.72
N THR A 331 1.84 3.74 -9.65
CA THR A 331 2.59 4.72 -8.83
C THR A 331 2.37 6.18 -9.23
N GLY A 332 1.86 6.45 -10.43
CA GLY A 332 1.59 7.79 -10.94
C GLY A 332 0.81 8.67 -9.95
N ALA A 333 -0.19 8.13 -9.25
CA ALA A 333 -0.96 8.86 -8.24
C ALA A 333 -0.10 9.36 -7.07
N ALA A 334 0.81 8.52 -6.55
CA ALA A 334 1.68 8.87 -5.44
C ALA A 334 2.84 9.77 -5.90
N ALA A 335 3.48 9.45 -7.03
CA ALA A 335 4.57 10.25 -7.58
C ALA A 335 4.11 11.67 -7.97
N GLY A 336 2.96 11.78 -8.65
CA GLY A 336 2.39 13.08 -9.01
C GLY A 336 2.01 13.94 -7.80
N ALA A 337 1.53 13.33 -6.71
CA ALA A 337 1.32 14.04 -5.45
C ALA A 337 2.64 14.57 -4.87
N TRP A 338 3.69 13.75 -4.85
CA TRP A 338 5.00 14.13 -4.32
C TRP A 338 5.72 15.19 -5.16
N TRP A 339 5.67 15.12 -6.49
CA TRP A 339 6.23 16.18 -7.34
C TRP A 339 5.52 17.53 -7.13
N VAL A 340 4.22 17.53 -6.82
CA VAL A 340 3.49 18.76 -6.43
C VAL A 340 3.93 19.25 -5.05
N ILE A 341 4.08 18.37 -4.06
CA ILE A 341 4.54 18.74 -2.71
C ILE A 341 5.95 19.36 -2.78
N LEU A 342 6.88 18.69 -3.47
CA LEU A 342 8.27 19.12 -3.66
C LEU A 342 8.41 20.35 -4.57
N GLY A 343 7.37 20.70 -5.36
CA GLY A 343 7.38 21.86 -6.27
C GLY A 343 8.02 21.60 -7.63
N GLU A 344 8.30 20.34 -7.93
CA GLU A 344 8.91 19.89 -9.18
C GLU A 344 7.92 19.89 -10.35
N VAL A 345 6.62 19.79 -10.07
CA VAL A 345 5.54 20.06 -11.04
C VAL A 345 4.46 20.95 -10.42
N VAL A 346 3.87 21.84 -11.23
CA VAL A 346 2.84 22.80 -10.80
C VAL A 346 1.55 22.73 -11.61
N SER A 347 1.44 21.78 -12.56
CA SER A 347 0.25 21.59 -13.38
C SER A 347 -0.01 20.10 -13.67
N PRO A 348 -1.28 19.71 -13.92
CA PRO A 348 -1.62 18.33 -14.27
C PRO A 348 -0.90 17.83 -15.55
N ALA A 349 -0.78 18.70 -16.56
CA ALA A 349 -0.07 18.41 -17.80
C ALA A 349 1.44 18.19 -17.56
N GLY A 350 2.07 18.97 -16.67
CA GLY A 350 3.47 18.77 -16.28
C GLY A 350 3.69 17.44 -15.55
N ALA A 351 2.76 17.07 -14.66
CA ALA A 351 2.79 15.77 -13.98
C ALA A 351 2.66 14.60 -14.97
N CYS A 352 1.72 14.66 -15.93
CA CYS A 352 1.58 13.62 -16.96
C CYS A 352 2.82 13.54 -17.87
N GLY A 353 3.34 14.68 -18.33
CA GLY A 353 4.53 14.74 -19.18
C GLY A 353 5.76 14.10 -18.51
N ARG A 354 5.99 14.43 -17.24
CA ARG A 354 7.06 13.79 -16.44
C ARG A 354 6.81 12.29 -16.25
N LEU A 355 5.60 11.91 -15.87
CA LEU A 355 5.23 10.51 -15.64
C LEU A 355 5.47 9.64 -16.89
N SER A 356 5.04 10.09 -18.07
CA SER A 356 5.34 9.43 -19.35
C SER A 356 6.86 9.28 -19.58
N SER A 357 7.62 10.35 -19.32
CA SER A 357 9.08 10.37 -19.53
C SER A 357 9.87 9.45 -18.60
N GLU A 358 9.34 9.12 -17.42
CA GLU A 358 9.98 8.21 -16.45
C GLU A 358 9.45 6.77 -16.57
N ILE A 359 8.13 6.58 -16.67
CA ILE A 359 7.52 5.25 -16.59
C ILE A 359 7.76 4.39 -17.84
N ARG A 360 7.74 4.98 -19.05
CA ARG A 360 7.96 4.23 -20.30
C ARG A 360 9.37 3.64 -20.40
N PRO A 361 10.48 4.39 -20.19
CA PRO A 361 11.81 3.80 -20.20
C PRO A 361 12.03 2.84 -19.03
N LEU A 362 11.41 3.09 -17.86
CA LEU A 362 11.48 2.18 -16.71
C LEU A 362 10.86 0.82 -17.05
N VAL A 363 9.62 0.77 -17.55
CA VAL A 363 8.94 -0.49 -17.92
C VAL A 363 9.74 -1.26 -18.99
N ARG A 364 10.15 -0.61 -20.08
CA ARG A 364 10.97 -1.27 -21.13
C ARG A 364 12.30 -1.78 -20.60
N GLY A 365 12.96 -1.03 -19.72
CA GLY A 365 14.22 -1.43 -19.08
C GLY A 365 14.05 -2.62 -18.13
N LEU A 366 12.96 -2.66 -17.36
CA LEU A 366 12.63 -3.78 -16.46
C LEU A 366 12.26 -5.03 -17.25
N MET A 367 11.49 -4.94 -18.34
CA MET A 367 11.18 -6.07 -19.22
C MET A 367 12.44 -6.64 -19.88
N SER A 368 13.28 -5.78 -20.49
CA SER A 368 14.57 -6.19 -21.06
C SER A 368 15.49 -6.88 -20.03
N ARG A 369 15.46 -6.42 -18.77
CA ARG A 369 16.22 -7.01 -17.66
C ARG A 369 15.61 -8.34 -17.18
N ALA A 370 14.29 -8.45 -17.12
CA ALA A 370 13.58 -9.68 -16.79
C ALA A 370 13.91 -10.79 -17.80
N GLU A 371 13.78 -10.49 -19.10
CA GLU A 371 14.12 -11.38 -20.22
C GLU A 371 15.58 -11.84 -20.18
N SER A 372 16.53 -10.91 -20.10
CA SER A 372 17.96 -11.22 -20.10
C SER A 372 18.47 -11.95 -18.85
N THR A 373 17.70 -11.96 -17.76
CA THR A 373 18.05 -12.68 -16.52
C THR A 373 17.18 -13.90 -16.24
N GLY A 374 16.12 -14.15 -17.03
CA GLY A 374 15.15 -15.21 -16.77
C GLY A 374 14.39 -15.02 -15.45
N THR A 375 14.02 -13.78 -15.12
CA THR A 375 13.24 -13.42 -13.91
C THR A 375 11.94 -12.70 -14.28
N SER A 376 11.03 -12.48 -13.31
CA SER A 376 9.83 -11.68 -13.57
C SER A 376 10.14 -10.18 -13.57
N VAL A 377 9.28 -9.39 -14.22
CA VAL A 377 9.37 -7.92 -14.19
C VAL A 377 9.22 -7.40 -12.76
N ARG A 378 8.45 -8.08 -11.88
CA ARG A 378 8.40 -7.79 -10.45
C ARG A 378 9.76 -7.97 -9.78
N SER A 379 10.43 -9.11 -9.98
CA SER A 379 11.76 -9.36 -9.41
C SER A 379 12.80 -8.32 -9.86
N ALA A 380 12.78 -7.94 -11.14
CA ALA A 380 13.64 -6.89 -11.67
C ALA A 380 13.29 -5.51 -11.07
N GLY A 381 12.00 -5.19 -10.95
CA GLY A 381 11.48 -3.94 -10.40
C GLY A 381 11.78 -3.76 -8.92
N VAL A 382 11.65 -4.83 -8.11
CA VAL A 382 11.99 -4.82 -6.68
C VAL A 382 13.46 -4.46 -6.49
N ARG A 383 14.34 -5.12 -7.24
CA ARG A 383 15.79 -4.87 -7.15
C ARG A 383 16.11 -3.41 -7.48
N PHE A 384 15.56 -2.91 -8.59
CA PHE A 384 15.72 -1.51 -9.00
C PHE A 384 15.19 -0.51 -7.96
N ALA A 385 13.97 -0.73 -7.46
CA ALA A 385 13.36 0.12 -6.45
C ALA A 385 14.15 0.13 -5.14
N ARG A 386 14.66 -1.02 -4.70
CA ARG A 386 15.52 -1.15 -3.51
C ARG A 386 16.85 -0.42 -3.67
N GLU A 387 17.54 -0.61 -4.80
CA GLU A 387 18.81 0.07 -5.11
C GLU A 387 18.63 1.60 -5.13
N ASN A 388 17.53 2.08 -5.73
CA ASN A 388 17.21 3.51 -5.77
C ASN A 388 16.80 4.05 -4.39
N SER A 389 16.01 3.31 -3.62
CA SER A 389 15.60 3.70 -2.27
C SER A 389 16.79 3.79 -1.30
N GLN A 390 17.74 2.85 -1.38
CA GLN A 390 19.00 2.94 -0.62
C GLN A 390 19.81 4.17 -1.04
N ARG A 391 19.92 4.45 -2.35
CA ARG A 391 20.58 5.67 -2.84
C ARG A 391 19.93 6.94 -2.27
N MET A 392 18.61 7.01 -2.19
CA MET A 392 17.91 8.15 -1.56
C MET A 392 18.19 8.28 -0.05
N ILE A 393 18.37 7.16 0.67
CA ILE A 393 18.82 7.17 2.07
C ILE A 393 20.25 7.73 2.18
N ASP A 394 21.14 7.30 1.29
CA ASP A 394 22.55 7.70 1.31
C ASP A 394 22.74 9.19 0.90
N GLU A 395 21.93 9.68 -0.06
CA GLU A 395 21.98 11.05 -0.58
C GLU A 395 21.20 12.06 0.28
N CYS A 396 20.02 11.69 0.79
CA CYS A 396 19.10 12.61 1.47
C CYS A 396 18.93 12.35 2.98
N GLY A 397 19.52 11.28 3.50
CA GLY A 397 19.41 10.85 4.89
C GLY A 397 18.25 9.86 5.13
N GLY A 398 18.48 8.92 6.05
CA GLY A 398 17.53 7.85 6.41
C GLY A 398 16.61 8.19 7.59
N ALA A 399 16.56 7.26 8.55
CA ALA A 399 15.73 7.39 9.74
C ALA A 399 16.19 8.53 10.67
N VAL A 400 15.23 9.32 11.14
CA VAL A 400 15.40 10.33 12.18
C VAL A 400 15.03 9.71 13.53
N ALA A 401 15.75 10.00 14.62
CA ALA A 401 15.46 9.36 15.90
C ALA A 401 14.15 9.88 16.48
N PHE A 402 13.38 9.01 17.14
CA PHE A 402 12.09 9.38 17.76
C PHE A 402 12.19 10.54 18.79
N ARG A 403 13.36 10.74 19.40
CA ARG A 403 13.61 11.89 20.29
C ARG A 403 13.71 13.22 19.54
N ASP A 404 14.08 13.22 18.27
CA ASP A 404 14.29 14.44 17.47
C ASP A 404 12.95 15.03 16.96
N LEU A 405 11.83 14.31 17.14
CA LEU A 405 10.47 14.75 16.82
C LEU A 405 9.97 15.86 17.75
N PHE A 406 10.42 15.79 18.99
CA PHE A 406 10.10 16.68 20.07
C PHE A 406 11.35 17.52 20.31
N PRO A 407 11.42 18.79 19.83
CA PRO A 407 12.49 19.67 20.28
C PRO A 407 12.44 19.68 21.80
N ALA A 408 13.56 19.38 22.45
CA ALA A 408 13.61 19.14 23.89
C ALA A 408 12.88 20.28 24.63
N THR A 409 11.77 19.94 25.29
CA THR A 409 11.12 20.89 26.20
C THR A 409 12.19 21.36 27.19
N PRO A 410 12.32 22.67 27.49
CA PRO A 410 13.34 23.19 28.42
C PRO A 410 13.27 22.70 29.88
N GLN A 411 12.52 21.63 30.13
CA GLN A 411 12.62 20.78 31.31
C GLN A 411 12.76 19.32 30.84
N GLU A 412 13.99 18.81 30.81
CA GLU A 412 14.22 17.41 31.13
C GLU A 412 13.77 17.20 32.59
N ARG A 413 12.47 16.96 32.79
CA ARG A 413 11.99 16.46 34.08
C ARG A 413 12.53 15.05 34.22
N ARG A 414 13.65 14.93 34.94
CA ARG A 414 14.05 13.67 35.55
C ARG A 414 12.81 13.07 36.21
N PHE A 415 12.42 11.87 35.81
CA PHE A 415 11.46 11.09 36.58
C PHE A 415 12.01 11.00 38.02
N PRO A 416 11.24 11.42 39.05
CA PRO A 416 11.67 11.25 40.42
C PRO A 416 11.90 9.77 40.68
N VAL A 417 13.15 9.39 40.94
CA VAL A 417 13.44 8.09 41.54
C VAL A 417 13.21 8.27 43.02
N ASP A 418 12.02 7.89 43.49
CA ASP A 418 11.73 7.83 44.92
C ASP A 418 12.61 6.76 45.57
N GLY A 419 13.55 7.18 46.42
CA GLY A 419 14.31 6.24 47.26
C GLY A 419 15.74 6.66 47.60
N ALA A 420 15.96 6.92 48.90
CA ALA A 420 17.25 7.01 49.58
C ALA A 420 18.21 8.17 49.20
N GLU A 421 18.08 9.27 49.94
CA GLU A 421 19.29 9.98 50.40
C GLU A 421 20.10 9.06 51.34
N PRO A 422 21.43 9.00 51.20
CA PRO A 422 22.34 8.63 52.29
C PRO A 422 22.85 9.90 52.98
N THR A 423 22.35 10.15 54.18
CA THR A 423 22.84 11.18 55.09
C THR A 423 24.28 10.93 55.54
N GLY A 424 25.07 11.99 55.72
CA GLY A 424 26.16 12.05 56.73
C GLY A 424 27.45 11.30 56.39
N GLY A 425 28.50 12.07 56.06
CA GLY A 425 29.78 11.55 55.62
C GLY A 425 30.75 11.01 56.67
N SER A 426 31.92 10.61 56.17
CA SER A 426 33.20 10.68 56.87
C SER A 426 34.33 10.78 55.85
N ALA A 427 35.37 11.57 56.16
CA ALA A 427 36.53 11.75 55.30
C ALA A 427 37.59 10.66 55.55
N CYS A 428 38.29 10.24 54.50
CA CYS A 428 39.64 9.69 54.57
C CYS A 428 40.38 9.96 53.24
N ALA A 429 41.72 10.07 53.31
CA ALA A 429 42.57 10.56 52.23
C ALA A 429 42.89 9.50 51.14
N GLY A 430 43.43 9.96 50.01
CA GLY A 430 44.09 9.11 49.00
C GLY A 430 45.47 8.57 49.47
N PRO A 431 46.37 8.06 48.58
CA PRO A 431 46.46 8.36 47.14
C PRO A 431 46.78 7.15 46.22
N GLY A 432 47.00 7.41 44.92
CA GLY A 432 47.57 6.48 43.93
C GLY A 432 46.51 5.67 43.16
N GLY A 433 46.63 5.41 41.86
CA GLY A 433 47.78 5.53 40.97
C GLY A 433 48.26 4.15 40.52
N GLY A 434 47.61 3.56 39.51
CA GLY A 434 47.93 2.21 39.03
C GLY A 434 47.16 1.86 37.75
N THR A 435 47.86 1.32 36.77
CA THR A 435 47.36 1.05 35.41
C THR A 435 47.06 -0.45 35.16
N ALA A 436 46.15 -0.68 34.21
CA ALA A 436 46.21 -1.72 33.18
C ALA A 436 45.52 -3.10 33.37
N HIS A 437 45.09 -3.59 32.19
CA HIS A 437 44.82 -4.97 31.73
C HIS A 437 43.61 -5.79 32.22
N LEU A 438 42.61 -5.83 31.32
CA LEU A 438 42.14 -7.04 30.59
C LEU A 438 42.39 -8.42 31.25
N GLY A 439 41.30 -9.15 31.51
CA GLY A 439 41.30 -10.59 31.75
C GLY A 439 39.91 -11.19 31.51
N GLU A 440 39.84 -12.26 30.71
CA GLU A 440 38.60 -12.97 30.38
C GLU A 440 38.04 -13.78 31.57
N ARG A 441 36.71 -13.90 31.71
CA ARG A 441 35.94 -15.16 31.47
C ARG A 441 34.54 -15.11 32.08
N ALA A 442 33.62 -15.84 31.43
CA ALA A 442 32.27 -16.06 31.90
C ALA A 442 32.22 -17.09 33.04
N GLN A 443 31.24 -16.95 33.94
CA GLN A 443 30.33 -18.05 34.31
C GLN A 443 29.11 -17.54 35.08
N ALA A 444 27.99 -18.26 34.94
CA ALA A 444 26.75 -17.99 35.63
C ALA A 444 26.72 -18.64 37.03
N ALA A 445 26.00 -18.01 37.96
CA ALA A 445 25.51 -18.62 39.19
C ALA A 445 23.98 -18.41 39.20
N ALA A 446 23.14 -19.45 39.17
CA ALA A 446 22.91 -20.46 40.20
C ALA A 446 22.20 -19.88 41.44
N LEU A 447 20.89 -20.13 41.53
CA LEU A 447 20.07 -19.92 42.73
C LEU A 447 19.84 -21.28 43.44
N PRO A 448 19.72 -21.32 44.78
CA PRO A 448 19.88 -22.55 45.55
C PRO A 448 18.62 -23.43 45.68
N LEU A 449 18.83 -24.70 46.05
CA LEU A 449 17.82 -25.71 46.37
C LEU A 449 17.70 -25.98 47.89
N GLY A 450 16.53 -26.45 48.31
CA GLY A 450 16.20 -27.03 49.62
C GLY A 450 14.82 -26.58 50.11
N ASP A 451 13.96 -27.40 50.74
CA ASP A 451 13.85 -28.87 50.87
C ASP A 451 12.38 -29.23 51.28
N GLY A 452 11.92 -30.47 51.47
CA GLY A 452 12.55 -31.79 51.31
C GLY A 452 11.67 -32.97 51.78
N SER A 453 11.55 -34.02 50.95
CA SER A 453 11.08 -35.40 51.29
C SER A 453 9.60 -35.63 51.69
N PRO A 454 9.06 -36.89 51.62
CA PRO A 454 9.46 -38.05 50.81
C PRO A 454 8.31 -38.71 50.00
N LEU A 455 8.67 -39.53 49.00
CA LEU A 455 7.78 -40.45 48.27
C LEU A 455 7.67 -41.84 48.96
N PRO A 456 6.52 -42.55 48.87
CA PRO A 456 6.44 -44.00 49.05
C PRO A 456 6.51 -44.78 47.71
N PRO A 457 6.80 -46.10 47.69
CA PRO A 457 7.39 -46.74 46.52
C PRO A 457 6.50 -47.75 45.73
N SER A 458 6.78 -47.81 44.42
CA SER A 458 6.80 -48.98 43.50
C SER A 458 5.64 -50.01 43.43
N GLY A 459 5.11 -50.19 42.22
CA GLY A 459 4.43 -51.40 41.75
C GLY A 459 4.29 -51.44 40.22
N PRO A 460 4.61 -52.53 39.50
CA PRO A 460 4.57 -52.57 38.04
C PRO A 460 3.25 -53.18 37.50
N ALA A 461 2.64 -52.55 36.48
CA ALA A 461 1.57 -53.15 35.68
C ALA A 461 1.47 -52.51 34.28
N THR A 462 0.82 -53.22 33.36
CA THR A 462 0.85 -52.99 31.91
C THR A 462 -0.39 -52.29 31.33
N ALA A 463 -0.17 -51.65 30.16
CA ALA A 463 -1.09 -51.53 29.02
C ALA A 463 -2.13 -50.37 28.92
N THR A 464 -2.14 -49.77 27.71
CA THR A 464 -3.25 -49.14 26.95
C THR A 464 -3.84 -47.76 27.34
N GLY A 465 -4.14 -46.95 26.31
CA GLY A 465 -4.60 -45.55 26.35
C GLY A 465 -3.49 -44.61 25.85
N ALA A 466 -3.49 -44.01 24.65
CA ALA A 466 -4.47 -43.16 23.95
C ALA A 466 -4.46 -41.70 24.46
N GLU A 467 -4.23 -40.75 23.54
CA GLU A 467 -4.06 -39.29 23.75
C GLU A 467 -2.83 -38.92 24.63
N GLU A 468 -2.10 -37.82 24.43
CA GLU A 468 -2.31 -36.61 23.64
C GLU A 468 -0.92 -36.08 23.17
N ALA A 469 -0.77 -35.61 21.93
CA ALA A 469 0.47 -35.00 21.44
C ALA A 469 0.18 -33.62 20.84
N ALA A 470 0.65 -32.57 21.51
CA ALA A 470 0.43 -31.18 21.09
C ALA A 470 1.12 -30.88 19.75
N PRO A 471 0.39 -30.35 18.73
CA PRO A 471 1.03 -29.87 17.51
C PRO A 471 1.71 -28.53 17.75
N GLY A 472 2.90 -28.35 17.17
CA GLY A 472 3.56 -27.04 17.08
C GLY A 472 2.80 -26.05 16.20
N PRO A 473 3.27 -24.79 16.08
CA PRO A 473 2.55 -23.73 15.38
C PRO A 473 2.54 -23.94 13.86
N GLY A 474 1.59 -24.74 13.38
CA GLY A 474 1.28 -24.85 11.96
C GLY A 474 0.65 -23.55 11.47
N ARG A 475 1.32 -22.86 10.53
CA ARG A 475 0.70 -21.79 9.74
C ARG A 475 -0.51 -22.37 9.01
N GLN A 476 -1.70 -21.82 9.28
CA GLN A 476 -2.84 -22.02 8.38
C GLN A 476 -2.51 -21.35 7.03
N PRO A 477 -2.87 -21.96 5.89
CA PRO A 477 -2.84 -21.24 4.61
C PRO A 477 -3.81 -20.07 4.67
N ALA A 478 -3.43 -18.93 4.10
CA ALA A 478 -4.32 -17.77 3.99
C ALA A 478 -5.56 -18.17 3.19
N ALA A 479 -6.73 -18.13 3.81
CA ALA A 479 -7.99 -18.38 3.12
C ALA A 479 -8.21 -17.31 2.05
N ALA A 480 -8.64 -17.71 0.86
CA ALA A 480 -9.03 -16.78 -0.18
C ALA A 480 -10.17 -15.89 0.33
N TYR A 481 -9.88 -14.59 0.52
CA TYR A 481 -10.86 -13.64 1.04
C TYR A 481 -11.90 -13.33 -0.05
N PRO A 482 -13.20 -13.40 0.24
CA PRO A 482 -14.21 -12.97 -0.72
C PRO A 482 -14.06 -11.48 -1.01
N ALA A 483 -14.13 -11.10 -2.28
CA ALA A 483 -14.03 -9.71 -2.70
C ALA A 483 -15.17 -8.88 -2.08
N TYR A 484 -14.83 -8.02 -1.12
CA TYR A 484 -15.80 -7.15 -0.46
C TYR A 484 -16.21 -6.01 -1.40
N TRP A 485 -17.47 -6.04 -1.84
CA TRP A 485 -18.13 -4.94 -2.52
C TRP A 485 -19.20 -4.33 -1.60
N PRO A 486 -19.11 -3.05 -1.19
CA PRO A 486 -19.98 -2.48 -0.16
C PRO A 486 -21.42 -2.16 -0.60
N GLY A 487 -21.74 -2.34 -1.89
CA GLY A 487 -23.06 -1.99 -2.43
C GLY A 487 -23.32 -0.48 -2.54
N PRO A 488 -24.43 -0.05 -3.17
CA PRO A 488 -24.84 1.34 -3.16
C PRO A 488 -25.44 1.70 -1.79
N ALA A 489 -25.02 2.83 -1.22
CA ALA A 489 -25.71 3.41 -0.06
C ALA A 489 -27.09 3.90 -0.50
N GLU A 490 -28.16 3.37 0.12
CA GLU A 490 -29.51 3.86 -0.15
C GLU A 490 -29.62 5.33 0.28
N ALA A 491 -29.99 6.19 -0.66
CA ALA A 491 -30.29 7.58 -0.38
C ALA A 491 -31.60 7.64 0.42
N GLY A 492 -31.46 7.73 1.75
CA GLY A 492 -32.59 7.83 2.68
C GLY A 492 -33.55 8.93 2.24
N THR A 493 -34.77 8.54 1.88
CA THR A 493 -35.80 9.46 1.43
C THR A 493 -36.24 10.33 2.60
N ALA A 494 -36.12 11.65 2.43
CA ALA A 494 -36.67 12.59 3.39
C ALA A 494 -38.20 12.39 3.49
N SER A 495 -38.66 11.98 4.66
CA SER A 495 -40.07 12.04 5.05
C SER A 495 -40.29 13.28 5.88
N ASP A 496 -41.00 14.24 5.28
CA ASP A 496 -41.49 15.48 5.90
C ASP A 496 -42.78 15.19 6.72
N PRO A 497 -43.37 16.14 7.48
CA PRO A 497 -43.28 16.07 8.93
C PRO A 497 -44.63 15.96 9.66
N PHE A 498 -44.63 15.42 10.87
CA PHE A 498 -45.65 15.62 11.91
C PHE A 498 -45.04 15.47 13.32
#